data_AF-A0A975C0C5-F1
#
_entry.id   AF-A0A975C0C5-F1
#
_cell.length_a   1.000
_cell.length_b   1.000
_cell.length_c   1.000
_cell.angle_alpha   90.00
_cell.angle_beta   90.00
_cell.angle_gamma   90.00
#
_symmetry.space_group_name_H-M   'P 1'
#
loop_
_entity.id
_entity.type
_entity.pdbx_description
1 polymer ?
#
loop_
_entity_poly.entity_id
_entity_poly.type
_entity_poly.pdbx_seq_one_letter_code
_entity_poly.pdbx_strand_id
1 'polypeptide(L)'
;MYAVIKTGGKQYRVQPGDTIVVEKLNGDAGQELKFDSVLMLGGDKGVTLGAPLIDGAFVGATLIETRKGEKIKIFKKTRRQGYRRTNGHRQLESVLRITGIEGAGESAKWDGKIELTTRAEINLRARGLAKRDATSALGSTETVVASHDGASVDAVVVEKSAPAKKAPAKKAAKPAETDEA
;
A
#
# COMPACT_ATOMS: atom_id res chain seq x y z
N MET A 1 -3.23 -19.83 -13.72
CA MET A 1 -1.99 -19.74 -12.91
C MET A 1 -2.24 -19.05 -11.57
N TYR A 2 -1.52 -19.44 -10.52
CA TYR A 2 -1.48 -18.83 -9.18
C TYR A 2 -0.06 -18.95 -8.59
N ALA A 3 0.26 -18.14 -7.58
CA ALA A 3 1.52 -18.22 -6.84
C ALA A 3 1.29 -18.25 -5.33
N VAL A 4 2.32 -18.64 -4.57
CA VAL A 4 2.40 -18.38 -3.13
C VAL A 4 3.58 -17.44 -2.87
N ILE A 5 3.28 -16.23 -2.41
CA ILE A 5 4.28 -15.20 -2.08
C ILE A 5 4.50 -15.08 -0.59
N LYS A 6 5.71 -14.71 -0.18
CA LYS A 6 6.06 -14.39 1.21
C LYS A 6 6.20 -12.87 1.37
N THR A 7 5.36 -12.26 2.21
CA THR A 7 5.46 -10.82 2.54
C THR A 7 4.97 -10.54 3.97
N GLY A 8 5.56 -9.55 4.65
CA GLY A 8 5.22 -9.22 6.05
C GLY A 8 5.37 -10.39 7.03
N GLY A 9 6.28 -11.35 6.75
CA GLY A 9 6.46 -12.58 7.53
C GLY A 9 5.40 -13.66 7.32
N LYS A 10 4.38 -13.44 6.48
CA LYS A 10 3.30 -14.39 6.19
C LYS A 10 3.38 -14.86 4.74
N GLN A 11 2.64 -15.94 4.43
CA GLN A 11 2.50 -16.47 3.07
C GLN A 11 1.08 -16.21 2.56
N TYR A 12 0.94 -15.81 1.30
CA TYR A 12 -0.34 -15.52 0.65
C TYR A 12 -0.42 -16.26 -0.68
N ARG A 13 -1.53 -16.95 -0.93
CA ARG A 13 -1.89 -17.43 -2.26
C ARG A 13 -2.44 -16.26 -3.07
N VAL A 14 -2.00 -16.11 -4.32
CA VAL A 14 -2.36 -15.01 -5.20
C VAL A 14 -2.63 -15.47 -6.63
N GLN A 15 -3.60 -14.87 -7.28
CA GLN A 15 -3.90 -14.95 -8.72
C GLN A 15 -3.88 -13.55 -9.34
N PRO A 16 -3.59 -13.41 -10.65
CA PRO A 16 -3.73 -12.14 -11.34
C PRO A 16 -5.17 -11.61 -11.20
N GLY A 17 -5.32 -10.35 -10.79
CA GLY A 17 -6.60 -9.73 -10.49
C GLY A 17 -7.07 -9.83 -9.03
N ASP A 18 -6.42 -10.62 -8.16
CA ASP A 18 -6.80 -10.68 -6.75
C ASP A 18 -6.59 -9.35 -6.02
N THR A 19 -7.45 -9.05 -5.03
CA THR A 19 -7.17 -8.03 -4.03
C THR A 19 -6.78 -8.69 -2.71
N ILE A 20 -5.55 -8.45 -2.27
CA ILE A 20 -5.03 -8.96 -1.00
C ILE A 20 -4.78 -7.84 0.00
N VAL A 21 -4.85 -8.18 1.29
CA VAL A 21 -4.52 -7.30 2.40
C VAL A 21 -3.28 -7.84 3.09
N VAL A 22 -2.23 -7.01 3.18
CA VAL A 22 -0.92 -7.38 3.73
C VAL A 22 -0.51 -6.42 4.85
N GLU A 23 0.56 -6.77 5.58
CA GLU A 23 1.19 -5.83 6.52
C GLU A 23 1.62 -4.55 5.81
N LYS A 24 1.70 -3.43 6.56
CA LYS A 24 2.04 -2.12 6.01
C LYS A 24 3.33 -2.16 5.16
N LEU A 25 3.20 -1.83 3.87
CA LEU A 25 4.33 -1.59 2.98
C LEU A 25 4.64 -0.08 2.91
N ASN A 26 5.84 0.27 2.46
CA ASN A 26 6.22 1.65 2.20
C ASN A 26 5.97 1.96 0.72
N GLY A 27 5.10 2.91 0.45
CA GLY A 27 4.72 3.33 -0.90
C GLY A 27 3.42 4.12 -0.89
N ASP A 28 3.14 4.81 -2.00
CA ASP A 28 1.94 5.63 -2.19
C ASP A 28 0.85 4.91 -2.98
N ALA A 29 -0.39 5.38 -2.90
CA ALA A 29 -1.50 4.82 -3.67
C ALA A 29 -1.26 4.98 -5.18
N GLY A 30 -1.49 3.90 -5.94
CA GLY A 30 -1.16 3.80 -7.36
C GLY A 30 0.24 3.27 -7.66
N GLN A 31 1.13 3.14 -6.67
CA GLN A 31 2.50 2.65 -6.90
C GLN A 31 2.53 1.16 -7.25
N GLU A 32 3.32 0.80 -8.27
CA GLU A 32 3.66 -0.58 -8.60
C GLU A 32 4.70 -1.16 -7.64
N LEU A 33 4.48 -2.41 -7.24
CA LEU A 33 5.30 -3.17 -6.30
C LEU A 33 5.60 -4.54 -6.90
N LYS A 34 6.88 -4.92 -6.86
CA LYS A 34 7.37 -6.23 -7.29
C LYS A 34 7.68 -7.10 -6.08
N PHE A 35 7.25 -8.35 -6.09
CA PHE A 35 7.55 -9.35 -5.08
C PHE A 35 8.38 -10.49 -5.67
N ASP A 36 9.68 -10.49 -5.40
CA ASP A 36 10.61 -11.56 -5.82
C ASP A 36 10.58 -12.78 -4.87
N SER A 37 9.95 -12.65 -3.69
CA SER A 37 9.83 -13.74 -2.71
C SER A 37 8.69 -14.71 -3.05
N VAL A 38 8.83 -15.43 -4.16
CA VAL A 38 7.90 -16.46 -4.64
C VAL A 38 8.36 -17.85 -4.20
N LEU A 39 7.49 -18.58 -3.48
CA LEU A 39 7.77 -19.91 -2.91
C LEU A 39 7.29 -21.06 -3.82
N MET A 40 6.21 -20.82 -4.56
CA MET A 40 5.48 -21.84 -5.32
C MET A 40 4.74 -21.17 -6.47
N LEU A 41 4.74 -21.79 -7.64
CA LEU A 41 3.89 -21.47 -8.78
C LEU A 41 3.00 -22.68 -9.09
N GLY A 42 1.73 -22.43 -9.39
CA GLY A 42 0.76 -23.47 -9.74
C GLY A 42 -0.07 -23.08 -10.95
N GLY A 43 -0.16 -23.99 -11.92
CA GLY A 43 -0.88 -23.79 -13.16
C GLY A 43 -1.47 -25.10 -13.69
N ASP A 44 -2.05 -25.03 -14.87
CA ASP A 44 -2.77 -26.17 -15.47
C ASP A 44 -1.80 -27.28 -15.95
N LYS A 45 -0.51 -26.94 -16.12
CA LYS A 45 0.59 -27.88 -16.42
C LYS A 45 1.25 -28.50 -15.18
N GLY A 46 0.81 -28.14 -13.97
CA GLY A 46 1.35 -28.68 -12.71
C GLY A 46 1.79 -27.60 -11.72
N VAL A 47 2.69 -27.99 -10.80
CA VAL A 47 3.16 -27.13 -9.71
C VAL A 47 4.68 -27.12 -9.68
N THR A 48 5.27 -25.93 -9.68
CA THR A 48 6.69 -25.69 -9.40
C THR A 48 6.84 -25.27 -7.95
N LEU A 49 7.67 -25.99 -7.18
CA LEU A 49 8.05 -25.59 -5.82
C LEU A 49 9.48 -25.01 -5.84
N GLY A 50 9.68 -23.95 -5.07
CA GLY A 50 11.00 -23.37 -4.82
C GLY A 50 11.77 -24.08 -3.71
N ALA A 51 13.08 -23.87 -3.68
CA ALA A 51 13.98 -24.48 -2.69
C ALA A 51 15.08 -23.50 -2.22
N PRO A 52 14.74 -22.45 -1.43
CA PRO A 52 13.44 -22.14 -0.84
C PRO A 52 12.57 -21.17 -1.67
N LEU A 53 13.13 -20.52 -2.69
CA LEU A 53 12.44 -19.64 -3.63
C LEU A 53 12.49 -20.23 -5.04
N ILE A 54 11.72 -19.68 -5.97
CA ILE A 54 11.81 -20.00 -7.41
C ILE A 54 12.62 -18.90 -8.08
N ASP A 55 13.78 -19.25 -8.63
CA ASP A 55 14.67 -18.29 -9.28
C ASP A 55 14.02 -17.62 -10.50
N GLY A 56 14.18 -16.30 -10.60
CA GLY A 56 13.61 -15.49 -11.69
C GLY A 56 12.09 -15.29 -11.63
N ALA A 57 11.37 -15.92 -10.69
CA ALA A 57 9.94 -15.70 -10.52
C ALA A 57 9.62 -14.41 -9.76
N PHE A 58 8.58 -13.70 -10.18
CA PHE A 58 8.08 -12.54 -9.45
C PHE A 58 6.57 -12.37 -9.59
N VAL A 59 5.98 -11.65 -8.63
CA VAL A 59 4.59 -11.20 -8.69
C VAL A 59 4.55 -9.68 -8.74
N GLY A 60 3.89 -9.15 -9.76
CA GLY A 60 3.57 -7.72 -9.89
C GLY A 60 2.26 -7.40 -9.17
N ALA A 61 2.23 -6.27 -8.48
CA ALA A 61 1.04 -5.75 -7.83
C ALA A 61 1.02 -4.22 -7.84
N THR A 62 -0.15 -3.62 -7.64
CA THR A 62 -0.32 -2.18 -7.45
C THR A 62 -0.94 -1.92 -6.09
N LEU A 63 -0.37 -0.96 -5.35
CA LEU A 63 -0.88 -0.51 -4.06
C LEU A 63 -2.15 0.33 -4.26
N ILE A 64 -3.31 -0.16 -3.84
CA ILE A 64 -4.58 0.57 -3.89
C ILE A 64 -4.62 1.64 -2.81
N GLU A 65 -4.45 1.23 -1.55
CA GLU A 65 -4.50 2.11 -0.38
C GLU A 65 -3.69 1.53 0.78
N THR A 66 -3.14 2.38 1.63
CA THR A 66 -2.69 2.00 2.98
C THR A 66 -3.66 2.56 4.00
N ARG A 67 -4.29 1.69 4.79
CA ARG A 67 -5.42 2.05 5.66
C ARG A 67 -5.28 1.50 7.07
N LYS A 68 -6.15 1.96 7.97
CA LYS A 68 -6.34 1.34 9.28
C LYS A 68 -7.39 0.24 9.16
N GLY A 69 -7.00 -0.99 9.50
CA GLY A 69 -7.87 -2.16 9.57
C GLY A 69 -8.98 -2.03 10.63
N GLU A 70 -9.71 -3.11 10.84
CA GLU A 70 -10.82 -3.15 11.79
C GLU A 70 -10.40 -2.85 13.24
N LYS A 71 -11.30 -2.27 14.04
CA LYS A 71 -11.03 -1.93 15.44
C LYS A 71 -11.19 -3.14 16.34
N ILE A 72 -10.08 -3.83 16.62
CA ILE A 72 -10.04 -4.89 17.61
C ILE A 72 -10.22 -4.27 19.00
N LYS A 73 -11.26 -4.68 19.74
CA LYS A 73 -11.53 -4.25 21.11
C LYS A 73 -10.80 -5.17 22.09
N ILE A 74 -9.71 -4.69 22.67
CA ILE A 74 -8.94 -5.39 23.69
C ILE A 74 -9.56 -5.09 25.05
N PHE A 75 -10.37 -6.03 25.56
CA PHE A 75 -10.97 -5.95 26.89
C PHE A 75 -10.17 -6.80 27.89
N LYS A 76 -9.72 -6.19 28.98
CA LYS A 76 -9.05 -6.86 30.10
C LYS A 76 -9.86 -6.63 31.37
N LYS A 77 -10.19 -7.68 32.12
CA LYS A 77 -10.96 -7.61 33.37
C LYS A 77 -10.50 -8.68 34.35
N THR A 78 -10.30 -8.30 35.62
CA THR A 78 -10.01 -9.25 36.70
C THR A 78 -11.23 -9.31 37.63
N ARG A 79 -11.75 -10.51 37.89
CA ARG A 79 -12.95 -10.71 38.72
C ARG A 79 -12.69 -10.23 40.15
N ARG A 80 -13.65 -9.50 40.73
CA ARG A 80 -13.64 -8.97 42.13
C ARG A 80 -12.52 -7.98 42.49
N GLN A 81 -11.54 -7.73 41.63
CA GLN A 81 -10.42 -6.80 41.89
C GLN A 81 -10.65 -5.37 41.37
N GLY A 82 -11.88 -5.00 40.95
CA GLY A 82 -12.20 -3.70 40.34
C GLY A 82 -11.58 -3.44 38.96
N TYR A 83 -10.48 -4.11 38.60
CA TYR A 83 -9.75 -3.93 37.36
C TYR A 83 -10.61 -4.28 36.12
N ARG A 84 -10.88 -3.25 35.31
CA ARG A 84 -11.38 -3.36 33.94
C ARG A 84 -10.69 -2.30 33.07
N ARG A 85 -10.23 -2.68 31.88
CA ARG A 85 -9.66 -1.77 30.86
C ARG A 85 -10.15 -2.18 29.49
N THR A 86 -10.52 -1.20 28.66
CA THR A 86 -10.98 -1.43 27.28
C THR A 86 -10.18 -0.52 26.37
N ASN A 87 -9.25 -1.10 25.61
CA ASN A 87 -8.47 -0.38 24.61
C ASN A 87 -8.90 -0.83 23.21
N GLY A 88 -8.70 0.04 22.21
CA GLY A 88 -8.87 -0.34 20.81
C GLY A 88 -7.52 -0.41 20.12
N HIS A 89 -7.27 -1.47 19.36
CA HIS A 89 -6.19 -1.52 18.37
C HIS A 89 -6.78 -1.38 16.97
N ARG A 90 -6.00 -0.81 16.05
CA ARG A 90 -6.24 -0.86 14.59
C ARG A 90 -4.88 -1.04 13.93
N GLN A 91 -4.67 -2.16 13.25
CA GLN A 91 -3.45 -2.39 12.48
C GLN A 91 -3.41 -1.46 11.26
N LEU A 92 -2.22 -1.04 10.85
CA LEU A 92 -2.01 -0.45 9.54
C LEU A 92 -1.78 -1.57 8.52
N GLU A 93 -2.63 -1.62 7.52
CA GLU A 93 -2.65 -2.66 6.48
C GLU A 93 -2.56 -2.00 5.10
N SER A 94 -1.84 -2.63 4.17
CA SER A 94 -1.75 -2.20 2.78
C SER A 94 -2.60 -3.12 1.90
N VAL A 95 -3.37 -2.53 0.99
CA VAL A 95 -4.30 -3.24 0.10
C VAL A 95 -3.71 -3.25 -1.30
N LEU A 96 -3.52 -4.43 -1.87
CA LEU A 96 -2.84 -4.61 -3.15
C LEU A 96 -3.78 -5.26 -4.15
N ARG A 97 -3.74 -4.81 -5.41
CA ARG A 97 -4.26 -5.56 -6.57
C ARG A 97 -3.09 -6.29 -7.22
N ILE A 98 -3.20 -7.60 -7.45
CA ILE A 98 -2.20 -8.35 -8.19
C ILE A 98 -2.37 -8.08 -9.69
N THR A 99 -1.33 -7.60 -10.36
CA THR A 99 -1.36 -7.27 -11.81
C THR A 99 -0.88 -8.43 -12.67
N GLY A 100 0.07 -9.22 -12.17
CA GLY A 100 0.56 -10.39 -12.91
C GLY A 100 1.52 -11.26 -12.11
N ILE A 101 1.77 -12.44 -12.65
CA ILE A 101 2.70 -13.44 -12.13
C ILE A 101 3.57 -13.88 -13.31
N GLU A 102 4.88 -13.87 -13.15
CA GLU A 102 5.84 -14.35 -14.15
C GLU A 102 6.84 -15.30 -13.48
N GLY A 103 7.18 -16.41 -14.14
CA GLY A 103 8.17 -17.37 -13.65
C GLY A 103 8.06 -18.75 -14.31
N ALA A 104 9.13 -19.55 -14.25
CA ALA A 104 9.19 -20.90 -14.84
C ALA A 104 8.78 -21.01 -16.33
N GLY A 105 8.97 -19.93 -17.11
CA GLY A 105 8.58 -19.86 -18.52
C GLY A 105 7.10 -19.58 -18.77
N GLU A 106 6.30 -19.39 -17.72
CA GLU A 106 4.89 -19.00 -17.81
C GLU A 106 4.69 -17.56 -17.33
N SER A 107 3.73 -16.87 -17.94
CA SER A 107 3.26 -15.55 -17.50
C SER A 107 1.75 -15.52 -17.51
N ALA A 108 1.16 -14.85 -16.52
CA ALA A 108 -0.26 -14.57 -16.48
C ALA A 108 -0.45 -13.13 -16.02
N LYS A 109 -1.13 -12.34 -16.85
CA LYS A 109 -1.42 -10.92 -16.61
C LYS A 109 -2.92 -10.75 -16.37
N TRP A 110 -3.28 -9.66 -15.72
CA TRP A 110 -4.66 -9.26 -15.51
C TRP A 110 -4.92 -7.94 -16.23
N ASP A 111 -5.81 -7.99 -17.21
CA ASP A 111 -6.06 -6.88 -18.15
C ASP A 111 -7.10 -5.87 -17.60
N GLY A 112 -7.51 -6.06 -16.34
CA GLY A 112 -8.58 -5.29 -15.72
C GLY A 112 -8.15 -3.90 -15.26
N LYS A 113 -9.12 -2.99 -15.19
CA LYS A 113 -8.90 -1.63 -14.70
C LYS A 113 -8.57 -1.64 -13.21
N ILE A 114 -7.41 -1.09 -12.85
CA ILE A 114 -7.01 -0.89 -11.45
C ILE A 114 -7.82 0.28 -10.88
N GLU A 115 -8.96 -0.02 -10.27
CA GLU A 115 -9.72 0.97 -9.51
C GLU A 115 -9.02 1.27 -8.17
N LEU A 116 -8.58 2.51 -7.99
CA LEU A 116 -8.05 3.04 -6.72
C LEU A 116 -9.16 3.41 -5.72
N THR A 117 -10.35 2.80 -5.83
CA THR A 117 -11.49 3.12 -4.96
C THR A 117 -11.17 2.75 -3.51
N THR A 118 -11.08 3.75 -2.62
CA THR A 118 -10.72 3.52 -1.21
C THR A 118 -11.81 2.77 -0.45
N ARG A 119 -11.47 2.08 0.66
CA ARG A 119 -12.51 1.47 1.53
C ARG A 119 -13.49 2.52 2.06
N ALA A 120 -13.07 3.77 2.20
CA ALA A 120 -13.93 4.86 2.64
C ALA A 120 -15.01 5.17 1.59
N GLU A 121 -14.62 5.31 0.31
CA GLU A 121 -15.56 5.50 -0.80
C GLU A 121 -16.51 4.31 -0.98
N ILE A 122 -16.01 3.07 -0.91
CA ILE A 122 -16.87 1.87 -0.98
C ILE A 122 -17.94 1.92 0.11
N ASN A 123 -17.56 2.24 1.35
CA ASN A 123 -18.49 2.38 2.47
C ASN A 123 -19.48 3.53 2.30
N LEU A 124 -19.11 4.63 1.64
CA LEU A 124 -20.01 5.75 1.35
C LEU A 124 -21.00 5.41 0.23
N ARG A 125 -20.53 4.76 -0.86
CA ARG A 125 -21.39 4.25 -1.95
C ARG A 125 -22.42 3.25 -1.40
N ALA A 126 -21.99 2.29 -0.59
CA ALA A 126 -22.85 1.27 0.02
C ALA A 126 -23.93 1.84 0.97
N ARG A 127 -23.72 3.05 1.52
CA ARG A 127 -24.71 3.76 2.35
C ARG A 127 -25.58 4.75 1.56
N GLY A 128 -25.38 4.89 0.26
CA GLY A 128 -26.05 5.90 -0.57
C GLY A 128 -25.58 7.35 -0.32
N LEU A 129 -24.45 7.54 0.38
CA LEU A 129 -23.91 8.85 0.79
C LEU A 129 -22.76 9.34 -0.09
N ALA A 130 -22.41 8.63 -1.16
CA ALA A 130 -21.34 9.03 -2.07
C ALA A 130 -21.71 10.29 -2.86
N LYS A 131 -20.76 11.23 -2.98
CA LYS A 131 -20.83 12.26 -4.02
C LYS A 131 -20.77 11.57 -5.38
N ARG A 132 -21.68 11.93 -6.29
CA ARG A 132 -21.44 11.78 -7.72
C ARG A 132 -20.43 12.85 -8.08
N ASP A 133 -19.22 12.47 -8.48
CA ASP A 133 -18.22 13.43 -8.90
C ASP A 133 -18.72 14.22 -10.12
N ALA A 134 -18.36 15.51 -10.15
CA ALA A 134 -18.93 16.52 -11.03
C ALA A 134 -18.39 16.44 -12.48
N THR A 135 -18.27 15.23 -13.01
CA THR A 135 -17.70 14.90 -14.33
C THR A 135 -18.68 14.11 -15.21
N SER A 136 -19.97 14.15 -14.88
CA SER A 136 -21.08 13.63 -15.72
C SER A 136 -21.91 14.76 -16.36
N ALA A 137 -21.44 16.00 -16.28
CA ALA A 137 -22.14 17.20 -16.76
C ALA A 137 -21.24 18.13 -17.60
N LEU A 138 -20.33 17.55 -18.40
CA LEU A 138 -19.67 18.19 -19.54
C LEU A 138 -19.00 17.08 -20.37
N GLY A 139 -19.39 16.96 -21.64
CA GLY A 139 -18.77 16.00 -22.55
C GLY A 139 -17.57 16.62 -23.27
N SER A 140 -16.41 15.98 -23.18
CA SER A 140 -15.33 16.14 -24.16
C SER A 140 -14.48 14.87 -24.17
N THR A 141 -14.40 14.25 -25.33
CA THR A 141 -13.59 13.06 -25.61
C THR A 141 -12.10 13.43 -25.60
N GLU A 142 -11.30 12.79 -24.76
CA GLU A 142 -9.86 12.64 -25.02
C GLU A 142 -9.45 11.18 -24.86
N THR A 143 -9.57 10.45 -25.97
CA THR A 143 -8.77 9.26 -26.24
C THR A 143 -7.32 9.70 -26.40
N VAL A 144 -6.44 9.28 -25.49
CA VAL A 144 -4.99 9.24 -25.75
C VAL A 144 -4.60 7.78 -25.99
N VAL A 145 -4.63 7.41 -27.27
CA VAL A 145 -3.86 6.27 -27.78
C VAL A 145 -2.48 6.80 -28.16
N ALA A 146 -1.44 6.18 -27.63
CA ALA A 146 -0.07 6.33 -28.10
C ALA A 146 0.60 4.95 -28.11
N SER A 147 0.79 4.41 -29.30
CA SER A 147 1.53 3.16 -29.53
C SER A 147 3.03 3.37 -29.30
N HIS A 148 3.74 2.27 -29.01
CA HIS A 148 5.20 2.26 -28.94
C HIS A 148 5.85 2.64 -30.28
N ASP A 149 6.88 3.48 -30.22
CA ASP A 149 8.13 3.29 -30.95
C ASP A 149 9.27 3.93 -30.13
N GLY A 150 10.47 3.35 -30.18
CA GLY A 150 11.55 3.65 -29.22
C GLY A 150 12.81 4.23 -29.82
N ALA A 151 13.36 5.28 -29.20
CA ALA A 151 14.79 5.59 -29.16
C ALA A 151 15.11 6.60 -28.03
N SER A 152 16.30 6.46 -27.44
CA SER A 152 17.02 7.39 -26.54
C SER A 152 16.98 8.87 -27.00
N VAL A 153 17.12 9.94 -26.21
CA VAL A 153 17.68 10.20 -24.85
C VAL A 153 16.73 11.17 -24.08
N ASP A 154 16.96 11.73 -22.88
CA ASP A 154 18.11 11.78 -21.95
C ASP A 154 17.63 12.00 -20.48
N ALA A 155 18.56 12.14 -19.52
CA ALA A 155 18.27 12.46 -18.13
C ALA A 155 18.15 13.97 -17.86
N VAL A 156 17.05 14.39 -17.22
CA VAL A 156 16.94 15.71 -16.57
C VAL A 156 16.70 15.52 -15.07
N VAL A 157 17.76 15.71 -14.31
CA VAL A 157 17.69 15.94 -12.85
C VAL A 157 17.15 17.34 -12.61
N VAL A 158 16.14 17.49 -11.75
CA VAL A 158 15.82 18.77 -11.12
C VAL A 158 15.91 18.64 -9.61
N GLU A 159 16.54 19.63 -9.00
CA GLU A 159 17.09 19.53 -7.66
C GLU A 159 16.10 19.77 -6.52
N LYS A 160 16.55 19.31 -5.36
CA LYS A 160 15.97 19.43 -4.04
C LYS A 160 15.99 20.89 -3.55
N SER A 161 14.90 21.64 -3.69
CA SER A 161 14.77 22.96 -3.05
C SER A 161 14.55 22.82 -1.53
N ALA A 162 15.48 23.36 -0.73
CA ALA A 162 15.52 23.24 0.73
C ALA A 162 14.39 24.02 1.47
N PRO A 163 14.03 23.63 2.70
CA PRO A 163 12.93 24.26 3.45
C PRO A 163 13.25 25.69 3.92
N ALA A 164 12.22 26.54 3.95
CA ALA A 164 12.33 27.95 4.31
C ALA A 164 12.71 28.18 5.77
N LYS A 165 13.70 29.04 6.01
CA LYS A 165 14.07 29.56 7.34
C LYS A 165 13.05 30.60 7.82
N LYS A 166 12.67 30.56 9.11
CA LYS A 166 12.01 31.71 9.77
C LYS A 166 12.50 31.91 11.22
N ALA A 167 13.26 33.01 11.38
CA ALA A 167 13.58 33.81 12.57
C ALA A 167 14.07 33.15 13.90
N PRO A 168 15.07 33.74 14.60
CA PRO A 168 15.69 33.16 15.80
C PRO A 168 14.95 33.46 17.12
N ALA A 169 15.26 32.65 18.14
CA ALA A 169 14.68 32.73 19.48
C ALA A 169 15.13 33.97 20.28
N LYS A 170 14.24 34.51 21.12
CA LYS A 170 14.58 35.50 22.15
C LYS A 170 15.45 34.85 23.23
N LYS A 171 16.55 35.53 23.58
CA LYS A 171 17.51 35.14 24.61
C LYS A 171 16.90 35.37 26.00
N ALA A 172 16.81 34.32 26.81
CA ALA A 172 16.45 34.46 28.22
C ALA A 172 17.59 35.11 29.02
N ALA A 173 17.26 35.95 30.00
CA ALA A 173 18.24 36.62 30.86
C ALA A 173 18.81 35.66 31.92
N LYS A 174 20.05 35.92 32.37
CA LYS A 174 20.63 35.24 33.54
C LYS A 174 19.89 35.66 34.82
N PRO A 175 19.71 34.78 35.83
CA PRO A 175 19.39 35.21 37.18
C PRO A 175 20.58 35.98 37.77
N ALA A 176 20.28 37.01 38.56
CA ALA A 176 21.28 37.71 39.38
C ALA A 176 21.45 36.98 40.72
N GLU A 177 22.68 37.02 41.22
CA GLU A 177 23.09 36.53 42.52
C GLU A 177 22.90 37.66 43.54
N THR A 178 22.17 37.41 44.62
CA THR A 178 22.08 38.32 45.78
C THR A 178 22.23 37.51 47.05
N ASP A 179 23.39 37.69 47.66
CA ASP A 179 23.78 37.29 49.00
C ASP A 179 23.26 38.33 50.01
N GLU A 180 22.55 37.90 51.06
CA GLU A 180 22.59 38.53 52.40
C GLU A 180 21.77 37.75 53.47
N ALA A 181 22.38 37.62 54.65
CA ALA A 181 21.82 37.39 56.00
C ALA A 181 20.96 36.12 56.29
#